data_AF-A0A9E3YU85-F1
#
_entry.id   AF-A0A9E3YU85-F1
#
_cell.length_a   1.000
_cell.length_b   1.000
_cell.length_c   1.000
_cell.angle_alpha   90.00
_cell.angle_beta   90.00
_cell.angle_gamma   90.00
#
_symmetry.space_group_name_H-M   'P 1'
#
loop_
_entity.id
_entity.type
_entity.pdbx_description
1 polymer ?
#
loop_
_entity_poly.entity_id
_entity_poly.type
_entity_poly.pdbx_seq_one_letter_code
_entity_poly.pdbx_strand_id
1 'polypeptide(L)'
;PQDWLAIINEYGGEIPETYGVPLEEIREGIRNGVRKVNIDTDLRLASTGAIRRFLAKNRAEFDPRKYLKETMVAMKAICKERYEAFGAAGWAGRITPLSLEVMYRRYASGELDQKVD
;
A
#
# COMPACT_ATOMS: atom_id res chain seq x y z
N PRO A 1 -10.05 -0.93 -3.50
CA PRO A 1 -10.38 -2.20 -4.18
C PRO A 1 -11.84 -2.60 -3.93
N GLN A 2 -12.62 -2.85 -4.99
CA GLN A 2 -14.06 -3.09 -4.88
C GLN A 2 -14.40 -4.35 -4.07
N ASP A 3 -13.59 -5.41 -4.18
CA ASP A 3 -13.80 -6.65 -3.42
C ASP A 3 -13.84 -6.43 -1.90
N TRP A 4 -12.99 -5.53 -1.39
CA TRP A 4 -12.98 -5.22 0.04
C TRP A 4 -14.17 -4.39 0.50
N LEU A 5 -14.70 -3.51 -0.37
CA LEU A 5 -15.96 -2.80 -0.10
C LEU A 5 -17.12 -3.80 -0.01
N ALA A 6 -17.20 -4.72 -0.96
CA ALA A 6 -18.21 -5.78 -0.97
C ALA A 6 -18.13 -6.66 0.29
N ILE A 7 -16.92 -7.10 0.68
CA ILE A 7 -16.72 -7.88 1.91
C ILE A 7 -17.14 -7.07 3.14
N ILE A 8 -16.77 -5.79 3.23
CA ILE A 8 -17.18 -4.97 4.38
C ILE A 8 -18.71 -4.91 4.48
N ASN A 9 -19.40 -4.67 3.36
CA ASN A 9 -20.85 -4.55 3.33
C ASN A 9 -21.55 -5.89 3.59
N GLU A 10 -21.01 -7.01 3.10
CA GLU A 10 -21.51 -8.36 3.39
C GLU A 10 -21.46 -8.67 4.90
N TYR A 11 -20.42 -8.22 5.60
CA TYR A 11 -20.21 -8.48 7.02
C TYR A 11 -20.55 -7.25 7.91
N GLY A 12 -21.69 -6.62 7.62
CA GLY A 12 -22.34 -5.63 8.49
C GLY A 12 -21.71 -4.25 8.48
N GLY A 13 -20.97 -3.90 7.42
CA GLY A 13 -20.58 -2.53 7.11
C GLY A 13 -21.59 -1.85 6.19
N GLU A 14 -21.48 -0.53 6.08
CA GLU A 14 -22.32 0.29 5.21
C GLU A 14 -21.43 1.36 4.58
N ILE A 15 -20.60 0.95 3.63
CA ILE A 15 -19.76 1.85 2.84
C ILE A 15 -20.44 2.06 1.49
N PRO A 16 -20.77 3.32 1.12
CA PRO A 16 -21.33 3.62 -0.19
C PRO A 16 -20.31 3.27 -1.27
N GLU A 17 -20.81 3.07 -2.49
CA GLU A 17 -19.95 2.86 -3.65
C GLU A 17 -18.99 4.06 -3.81
N THR A 18 -17.70 3.75 -3.92
CA THR A 18 -16.66 4.75 -4.10
C THR A 18 -15.54 4.17 -4.93
N TYR A 19 -14.85 5.03 -5.67
CA TYR A 19 -13.80 4.67 -6.61
C TYR A 19 -12.49 5.32 -6.19
N GLY A 20 -11.42 4.51 -6.16
CA GLY A 20 -10.06 5.02 -6.02
C GLY A 20 -9.49 5.46 -7.37
N VAL A 21 -8.25 5.94 -7.37
CA VAL A 21 -7.51 6.21 -8.61
C VAL A 21 -7.27 4.89 -9.35
N PRO A 22 -7.65 4.76 -10.63
CA PRO A 22 -7.42 3.55 -11.40
C PRO A 22 -5.94 3.20 -11.49
N LEU A 23 -5.61 1.91 -11.47
CA LEU A 23 -4.22 1.46 -11.52
C LEU A 23 -3.51 1.90 -12.81
N GLU A 24 -4.23 1.96 -13.93
CA GLU A 24 -3.65 2.39 -15.21
C GLU A 24 -3.23 3.86 -15.19
N GLU A 25 -4.01 4.75 -14.57
CA GLU A 25 -3.66 6.16 -14.40
C GLU A 25 -2.41 6.33 -13.52
N ILE A 26 -2.26 5.50 -12.48
CA ILE A 26 -1.06 5.51 -11.64
C ILE A 26 0.16 5.07 -12.47
N ARG A 27 0.02 4.03 -13.32
CA ARG A 27 1.08 3.56 -14.21
C ARG A 27 1.46 4.62 -15.24
N GLU A 28 0.49 5.37 -15.75
CA GLU A 28 0.74 6.51 -16.62
C GLU A 28 1.50 7.62 -15.88
N GLY A 29 1.09 7.97 -14.66
CA GLY A 29 1.85 8.90 -13.82
C GLY A 29 3.30 8.45 -13.60
N ILE A 30 3.54 7.15 -13.39
CA ILE A 30 4.89 6.58 -13.24
C ILE A 30 5.71 6.71 -14.53
N ARG A 31 5.09 6.49 -15.70
CA ARG A 31 5.74 6.74 -17.01
C ARG A 31 6.14 8.20 -17.16
N ASN A 32 5.36 9.13 -16.60
CA ASN A 32 5.58 10.58 -16.65
C ASN A 32 6.32 11.16 -15.43
N GLY A 33 7.04 10.35 -14.66
CA GLY A 33 7.97 10.86 -13.63
C GLY A 33 7.49 10.76 -12.18
N VAL A 34 6.29 10.24 -11.89
CA VAL A 34 5.90 9.94 -10.50
C VAL A 34 6.80 8.83 -9.96
N ARG A 35 7.45 9.09 -8.81
CA ARG A 35 8.34 8.13 -8.11
C ARG A 35 7.88 7.75 -6.70
N LYS A 36 6.79 8.36 -6.19
CA LYS A 36 6.19 8.07 -4.89
C LYS A 36 4.67 8.07 -5.01
N VAL A 37 4.03 6.95 -4.67
CA VAL A 37 2.57 6.78 -4.67
C VAL A 37 2.10 6.54 -3.24
N ASN A 38 1.19 7.37 -2.74
CA ASN A 38 0.66 7.24 -1.38
C ASN A 38 -0.58 6.33 -1.38
N ILE A 39 -0.60 5.32 -0.52
CA ILE A 39 -1.71 4.37 -0.40
C ILE A 39 -2.01 4.16 1.08
N ASP A 40 -3.23 4.50 1.50
CA ASP A 40 -3.69 4.35 2.87
C ASP A 40 -5.08 3.70 2.92
N THR A 41 -6.07 4.31 2.26
CA THR A 41 -7.46 3.83 2.26
C THR A 41 -7.59 2.37 1.85
N ASP A 42 -6.84 1.88 0.86
CA ASP A 42 -6.86 0.47 0.45
C ASP A 42 -6.47 -0.48 1.60
N LEU A 43 -5.49 -0.10 2.42
CA LEU A 43 -5.03 -0.90 3.57
C LEU A 43 -6.07 -0.88 4.69
N ARG A 44 -6.70 0.27 4.93
CA ARG A 44 -7.80 0.39 5.90
C ARG A 44 -8.97 -0.50 5.50
N LEU A 45 -9.40 -0.46 4.24
CA LEU A 45 -10.48 -1.31 3.72
C LEU A 45 -10.13 -2.80 3.84
N ALA A 46 -8.92 -3.20 3.44
CA ALA A 46 -8.48 -4.58 3.54
C ALA A 46 -8.46 -5.09 4.99
N SER A 47 -7.95 -4.28 5.91
CA SER A 47 -7.91 -4.60 7.34
C SER A 47 -9.31 -4.73 7.93
N THR A 48 -10.16 -3.72 7.72
CA THR A 48 -11.54 -3.71 8.24
C THR A 48 -12.37 -4.86 7.69
N GLY A 49 -12.29 -5.13 6.38
CA GLY A 49 -13.00 -6.25 5.76
C GLY A 49 -12.54 -7.61 6.30
N ALA A 50 -11.23 -7.80 6.48
CA ALA A 50 -10.68 -9.03 7.04
C ALA A 50 -11.17 -9.28 8.46
N ILE A 51 -11.17 -8.26 9.33
CA ILE A 51 -11.69 -8.36 10.71
C ILE A 51 -13.17 -8.75 10.71
N ARG A 52 -14.00 -7.99 9.97
CA ARG A 52 -15.45 -8.20 9.92
C ARG A 52 -15.80 -9.62 9.49
N ARG A 53 -15.20 -10.08 8.39
CA ARG A 53 -15.37 -11.43 7.87
C ARG A 53 -14.93 -12.50 8.87
N PHE A 54 -13.79 -12.31 9.53
CA PHE A 54 -13.28 -13.27 10.50
C PHE A 54 -14.21 -13.41 11.70
N LEU A 55 -14.62 -12.30 12.32
CA LEU A 55 -15.48 -12.31 13.51
C LEU A 55 -16.87 -12.87 13.21
N ALA A 56 -17.43 -12.59 12.02
CA ALA A 56 -18.71 -13.16 11.61
C ALA A 56 -18.66 -14.69 11.47
N LYS A 57 -17.54 -15.24 10.98
CA LYS A 57 -17.35 -16.70 10.79
C LYS A 57 -16.90 -17.42 12.07
N ASN A 58 -16.31 -16.71 13.03
CA ASN A 58 -15.71 -17.27 14.23
C ASN A 58 -16.28 -16.60 15.49
N ARG A 59 -17.58 -16.71 15.73
CA ARG A 59 -18.31 -15.93 16.76
C ARG A 59 -17.84 -16.15 18.20
N ALA A 60 -17.20 -17.28 18.48
CA ALA A 60 -16.63 -17.60 19.81
C ALA A 60 -15.19 -17.09 19.98
N GLU A 61 -14.52 -16.69 18.90
CA GLU A 61 -13.14 -16.26 18.94
C GLU A 61 -13.04 -14.81 19.41
N PHE A 62 -12.22 -14.59 20.43
CA PHE A 62 -12.02 -13.28 21.07
C PHE A 62 -10.55 -12.88 21.09
N ASP A 63 -9.63 -13.80 20.79
CA ASP A 63 -8.20 -13.51 20.79
C ASP A 63 -7.87 -12.55 19.63
N PRO A 64 -7.42 -11.31 19.93
CA PRO A 64 -7.12 -10.32 18.91
C PRO A 64 -6.08 -10.77 17.90
N ARG A 65 -5.15 -11.64 18.32
CA ARG A 65 -4.09 -12.14 17.44
C ARG A 65 -4.66 -12.92 16.26
N LYS A 66 -5.84 -13.53 16.42
CA LYS A 66 -6.47 -14.36 15.39
C LYS A 66 -7.00 -13.51 14.24
N TYR A 67 -7.84 -12.51 14.53
CA TYR A 67 -8.36 -11.63 13.48
C TYR A 67 -7.33 -10.61 12.99
N LEU A 68 -6.42 -10.12 13.84
CA LEU A 68 -5.34 -9.23 13.40
C LEU A 68 -4.31 -9.94 12.51
N LYS A 69 -4.16 -11.26 12.61
CA LYS A 69 -3.34 -12.03 11.66
C LYS A 69 -3.92 -11.98 10.25
N GLU A 70 -5.24 -12.06 10.12
CA GLU A 70 -5.91 -11.97 8.82
C GLU A 70 -5.76 -10.59 8.18
N THR A 71 -5.72 -9.51 8.98
CA THR A 71 -5.48 -8.16 8.44
C THR A 71 -4.08 -8.04 7.87
N MET A 72 -3.06 -8.61 8.52
CA MET A 72 -1.70 -8.61 7.99
C MET A 72 -1.61 -9.35 6.66
N VAL A 73 -2.31 -10.48 6.51
CA VAL A 73 -2.38 -11.21 5.24
C VAL A 73 -3.04 -10.36 4.15
N ALA A 74 -4.21 -9.78 4.45
CA ALA A 74 -4.96 -8.94 3.52
C ALA A 74 -4.18 -7.70 3.06
N MET A 75 -3.60 -6.94 4.01
CA MET A 75 -2.79 -5.76 3.71
C MET A 75 -1.51 -6.13 2.96
N LYS A 76 -0.85 -7.24 3.31
CA LYS A 76 0.35 -7.72 2.59
C LYS A 76 0.04 -8.04 1.13
N ALA A 77 -1.12 -8.63 0.84
CA ALA A 77 -1.55 -8.90 -0.53
C ALA A 77 -1.67 -7.60 -1.35
N ILE A 78 -2.30 -6.56 -0.79
CA ILE A 78 -2.39 -5.24 -1.42
C ILE A 78 -1.00 -4.65 -1.66
N CYS A 79 -0.13 -4.61 -0.64
CA CYS A 79 1.23 -4.08 -0.81
C CYS A 79 2.00 -4.82 -1.90
N LYS A 80 1.91 -6.15 -1.94
CA LYS A 80 2.56 -6.97 -2.98
C LYS A 80 2.07 -6.60 -4.38
N GLU A 81 0.75 -6.57 -4.57
CA GLU A 81 0.12 -6.19 -5.85
C GLU A 81 0.58 -4.80 -6.32
N ARG A 82 0.66 -3.82 -5.40
CA ARG A 82 1.14 -2.47 -5.70
C ARG A 82 2.63 -2.44 -6.06
N TYR A 83 3.48 -3.16 -5.33
CA TYR A 83 4.91 -3.24 -5.67
C TYR A 83 5.15 -3.86 -7.04
N GLU A 84 4.39 -4.89 -7.41
CA GLU A 84 4.45 -5.53 -8.72
C GLU A 84 3.95 -4.57 -9.82
N ALA A 85 2.77 -3.97 -9.63
CA ALA A 85 2.17 -3.07 -10.62
C ALA A 85 2.98 -1.79 -10.87
N PHE A 86 3.66 -1.27 -9.84
CA PHE A 86 4.51 -0.08 -9.94
C PHE A 86 5.93 -0.38 -10.43
N GLY A 87 6.24 -1.66 -10.70
CA GLY A 87 7.56 -2.08 -11.18
C GLY A 87 8.67 -1.97 -10.13
N ALA A 88 8.32 -1.91 -8.84
CA ALA A 88 9.28 -1.78 -7.73
C ALA A 88 9.77 -3.15 -7.21
N ALA A 89 9.07 -4.24 -7.53
CA ALA A 89 9.50 -5.59 -7.17
C ALA A 89 10.89 -5.93 -7.73
N GLY A 90 11.77 -6.50 -6.90
CA GLY A 90 13.12 -6.92 -7.29
C GLY A 90 14.21 -5.84 -7.27
N TRP A 91 13.86 -4.56 -7.05
CA TRP A 91 14.84 -3.47 -7.03
C TRP A 91 15.67 -3.37 -5.74
N ALA A 92 15.18 -3.91 -4.62
CA ALA A 92 15.80 -3.73 -3.31
C ALA A 92 17.28 -4.16 -3.27
N GLY A 93 17.63 -5.29 -3.89
CA GLY A 93 19.01 -5.78 -3.92
C GLY A 93 19.95 -4.99 -4.84
N ARG A 94 19.44 -4.06 -5.65
CA ARG A 94 20.23 -3.19 -6.53
C ARG A 94 20.59 -1.85 -5.87
N ILE A 95 20.06 -1.58 -4.68
CA ILE A 95 20.27 -0.32 -3.97
C ILE A 95 21.39 -0.51 -2.95
N THR A 96 22.45 0.29 -3.06
CA THR A 96 23.44 0.47 -2.00
C THR A 96 22.98 1.65 -1.12
N PRO A 97 22.57 1.42 0.14
CA PRO A 97 22.14 2.51 1.01
C PRO A 97 23.30 3.46 1.31
N LEU A 98 23.07 4.76 1.16
CA LEU A 98 24.00 5.80 1.61
C LEU A 98 23.59 6.27 3.00
N SER A 99 24.58 6.53 3.86
CA SER A 99 24.31 7.14 5.15
C SER A 99 23.86 8.59 5.00
N LEU A 100 23.18 9.12 6.01
CA LEU A 100 22.74 10.51 6.01
C LEU A 100 23.93 11.49 5.97
N GLU A 101 25.08 11.14 6.57
CA GLU A 101 26.31 11.93 6.50
C GLU A 101 26.87 12.02 5.06
N VAL A 102 26.83 10.91 4.31
CA VAL A 102 27.21 10.93 2.89
C VAL A 102 26.24 11.80 2.10
N MET A 103 24.93 11.65 2.33
CA MET A 103 23.92 12.49 1.65
C MET A 103 24.10 13.98 1.96
N TYR A 104 24.39 14.35 3.20
CA TYR A 104 24.70 15.72 3.60
C TYR A 104 25.84 16.32 2.76
N ARG A 105 26.96 15.59 2.61
CA ARG A 105 28.10 16.06 1.82
C ARG A 105 27.76 16.26 0.34
N ARG A 106 26.92 15.39 -0.23
CA ARG A 106 26.46 15.51 -1.64
C ARG A 106 25.56 16.72 -1.86
N TYR A 107 24.73 17.08 -0.87
CA TYR A 107 24.01 18.36 -0.91
C TYR A 107 24.97 19.55 -0.76
N ALA A 108 25.89 19.50 0.19
CA ALA A 108 26.83 20.61 0.45
C ALA A 108 27.76 20.92 -0.73
N SER A 109 28.07 19.92 -1.56
CA SER A 109 28.89 20.11 -2.77
C SER A 109 28.10 20.60 -4.00
N GLY A 110 26.77 20.71 -3.92
CA GLY A 110 25.89 21.03 -5.05
C GLY A 110 25.67 19.88 -6.04
N GLU A 111 26.10 18.65 -5.72
CA GLU A 111 25.97 17.50 -6.62
C GLU A 111 24.50 17.16 -6.93
N LEU A 112 23.61 17.40 -5.96
CA LEU A 112 22.18 17.11 -6.05
C LEU A 112 21.33 18.33 -6.41
N ASP A 113 21.95 19.44 -6.80
CA ASP A 113 21.21 20.63 -7.23
C ASP A 113 20.37 20.32 -8.47
N GLN A 114 19.19 20.95 -8.54
CA GLN A 114 18.32 20.80 -9.69
C GLN A 114 19.02 21.31 -10.95
N LYS A 115 19.17 20.45 -11.94
CA LYS A 115 19.59 20.84 -13.28
C LYS A 115 18.35 21.19 -14.08
N VAL A 116 18.28 22.44 -14.53
CA VAL A 116 17.26 22.90 -15.48
C VAL A 116 17.95 22.93 -16.82
N ASP A 117 17.60 21.97 -17.69
CA ASP A 117 17.99 21.97 -19.10
C ASP A 117 17.06 22.89 -19.91
#